data_AF-A0A1J5Q678-F1
#
_entry.id   AF-A0A1J5Q678-F1
#
_cell.length_a   1.000
_cell.length_b   1.000
_cell.length_c   1.000
_cell.angle_alpha   90.00
_cell.angle_beta   90.00
_cell.angle_gamma   90.00
#
_symmetry.space_group_name_H-M   'P 1'
#
loop_
_entity.id
_entity.type
_entity.pdbx_description
1 polymer ?
#
loop_
_entity_poly.entity_id
_entity_poly.type
_entity_poly.pdbx_seq_one_letter_code
_entity_poly.pdbx_strand_id
1 'polypeptide(L)'
;MKKGFYWIMAAQFFSSLADNALLIAAIALLVQMQSPDWMTPLLKFFFTISYVLLAPFVGAFADAILKWKVMFITNLVKVAGLVLMLFSVHPLLAYGVVGLGAAAYSPAKYGILTELLPPQQLVAANGWI
;
A
#
# COMPACT_ATOMS: atom_id res chain seq x y z
N MET A 1 12.88 -22.52 0.29
CA MET A 1 11.71 -21.82 -0.29
C MET A 1 11.85 -21.79 -1.81
N LYS A 2 10.74 -21.81 -2.56
CA LYS A 2 10.77 -21.83 -4.05
C LYS A 2 11.25 -20.48 -4.61
N LYS A 3 11.82 -20.47 -5.83
CA LYS A 3 12.28 -19.24 -6.52
C LYS A 3 11.20 -18.13 -6.59
N GLY A 4 9.93 -18.51 -6.75
CA GLY A 4 8.80 -17.56 -6.78
C GLY A 4 8.58 -16.77 -5.49
N PHE A 5 8.98 -17.33 -4.33
CA PHE A 5 8.89 -16.62 -3.05
C PHE A 5 9.80 -15.38 -3.04
N TYR A 6 11.06 -15.52 -3.47
CA TYR A 6 12.02 -14.42 -3.47
C TYR A 6 11.61 -13.27 -4.41
N TRP A 7 11.00 -13.58 -5.56
CA TRP A 7 10.44 -12.56 -6.45
C TRP A 7 9.31 -11.76 -5.78
N ILE A 8 8.46 -12.43 -5.00
CA ILE A 8 7.37 -11.79 -4.29
C ILE A 8 7.89 -10.97 -3.11
N MET A 9 8.90 -11.46 -2.39
CA MET A 9 9.58 -10.66 -1.37
C MET A 9 10.18 -9.38 -1.95
N ALA A 10 10.84 -9.46 -3.11
CA ALA A 10 11.35 -8.29 -3.81
C ALA A 10 10.21 -7.33 -4.20
N ALA A 11 9.11 -7.84 -4.76
CA ALA A 11 7.95 -7.01 -5.12
C ALA A 11 7.33 -6.31 -3.90
N GLN A 12 7.21 -7.01 -2.78
CA GLN A 12 6.71 -6.45 -1.53
C GLN A 12 7.66 -5.40 -0.95
N PHE A 13 8.96 -5.63 -1.03
CA PHE A 13 9.98 -4.67 -0.63
C PHE A 13 9.86 -3.37 -1.44
N PHE A 14 9.85 -3.46 -2.77
CA PHE A 14 9.72 -2.28 -3.63
C PHE A 14 8.38 -1.56 -3.45
N SER A 15 7.29 -2.30 -3.26
CA SER A 15 6.00 -1.69 -2.91
C SER A 15 6.07 -0.91 -1.59
N SER A 16 6.72 -1.48 -0.56
CA SER A 16 6.82 -0.85 0.75
C SER A 16 7.77 0.35 0.72
N LEU A 17 8.84 0.27 -0.07
CA LEU A 17 9.75 1.38 -0.34
C LEU A 17 9.00 2.52 -1.05
N ALA A 18 8.18 2.20 -2.05
CA ALA A 18 7.36 3.18 -2.75
C ALA A 18 6.35 3.86 -1.81
N ASP A 19 5.70 3.12 -0.91
CA ASP A 19 4.76 3.70 0.06
C ASP A 19 5.44 4.75 0.96
N ASN A 20 6.65 4.44 1.46
CA ASN A 20 7.43 5.38 2.27
C ASN A 20 7.92 6.58 1.44
N ALA A 21 8.37 6.35 0.22
CA ALA A 21 8.81 7.42 -0.68
C ALA A 21 7.64 8.37 -1.02
N LEU A 22 6.44 7.84 -1.25
CA LEU A 22 5.23 8.63 -1.50
C LEU A 22 4.86 9.50 -0.30
N LEU A 23 4.98 8.98 0.92
CA LEU A 23 4.77 9.78 2.13
C LEU A 23 5.76 10.94 2.21
N ILE A 24 7.04 10.66 2.01
CA ILE A 24 8.11 11.68 2.04
C ILE A 24 7.86 12.73 0.94
N ALA A 25 7.51 12.30 -0.26
CA ALA A 25 7.18 13.19 -1.38
C ALA A 25 5.96 14.07 -1.07
N ALA A 26 4.89 13.50 -0.48
CA ALA A 26 3.71 14.25 -0.08
C ALA A 26 4.03 15.31 0.98
N ILE A 27 4.89 14.99 1.95
CA ILE A 27 5.38 15.94 2.96
C ILE A 27 6.19 17.06 2.29
N ALA A 28 7.12 16.71 1.39
CA ALA A 28 7.93 17.69 0.67
C ALA A 28 7.06 18.64 -0.17
N LEU A 29 6.00 18.13 -0.81
CA LEU A 29 5.03 18.96 -1.53
C LEU A 29 4.27 19.92 -0.62
N LEU A 30 3.83 19.48 0.57
CA LEU A 30 3.19 20.38 1.54
C LEU A 30 4.14 21.50 1.99
N VAL A 31 5.41 21.17 2.24
CA VAL A 31 6.45 22.16 2.58
C VAL A 31 6.67 23.15 1.44
N GLN A 32 6.74 22.67 0.19
CA GLN A 32 6.89 23.52 -0.99
C GLN A 32 5.70 24.47 -1.18
N MET A 33 4.49 24.03 -0.82
CA MET A 33 3.27 24.83 -0.82
C MET A 33 3.19 25.84 0.33
N GLN A 34 4.21 25.91 1.20
CA GLN A 34 4.20 26.69 2.44
C GLN A 34 2.97 26.39 3.31
N SER A 35 2.52 25.13 3.29
CA SER A 35 1.38 24.70 4.07
C SER A 35 1.72 24.71 5.56
N PRO A 36 0.74 24.95 6.45
CA PRO A 36 0.97 24.88 7.87
C PRO A 36 1.45 23.50 8.33
N ASP A 37 2.32 23.47 9.34
CA ASP A 37 2.92 22.21 9.85
C ASP A 37 1.88 21.19 10.34
N TRP A 38 0.69 21.64 10.74
CA TRP A 38 -0.42 20.77 11.15
C TRP A 38 -0.99 19.93 10.00
N MET A 39 -0.72 20.26 8.73
CA MET A 39 -1.12 19.44 7.58
C MET A 39 -0.29 18.17 7.42
N THR A 40 0.95 18.15 7.90
CA THR A 40 1.82 16.97 7.83
C THR A 40 1.24 15.78 8.60
N PRO A 41 0.79 15.92 9.86
CA PRO A 41 0.04 14.86 10.56
C PRO A 41 -1.25 14.44 9.86
N LEU A 42 -1.91 15.35 9.14
CA LEU A 42 -3.14 15.02 8.42
C LEU A 42 -2.93 14.03 7.28
N LEU A 43 -1.74 13.98 6.66
CA LEU A 43 -1.43 12.92 5.68
C LEU A 43 -1.63 11.52 6.29
N LYS A 44 -1.10 11.30 7.50
CA LYS A 44 -1.29 10.04 8.24
C LYS A 44 -2.75 9.85 8.64
N PHE A 45 -3.45 10.90 9.00
CA PHE A 45 -4.88 10.83 9.33
C PHE A 45 -5.74 10.40 8.13
N PHE A 46 -5.55 10.99 6.96
CA PHE A 46 -6.23 10.61 5.71
C PHE A 46 -5.92 9.17 5.30
N PHE A 47 -4.66 8.75 5.49
CA PHE A 47 -4.27 7.36 5.28
C PHE A 47 -5.03 6.41 6.22
N THR A 48 -5.10 6.74 7.51
CA THR A 48 -5.85 5.95 8.50
C THR A 48 -7.34 5.92 8.21
N ILE A 49 -7.96 7.03 7.81
CA ILE A 49 -9.38 7.06 7.40
C ILE A 49 -9.61 6.08 6.25
N SER A 50 -8.77 6.15 5.22
CA SER A 50 -8.85 5.26 4.06
C SER A 50 -8.76 3.80 4.50
N TYR A 51 -7.88 3.49 5.44
CA TYR A 51 -7.73 2.15 6.01
C TYR A 51 -8.95 1.70 6.80
N VAL A 52 -9.48 2.53 7.71
CA VAL A 52 -10.62 2.20 8.58
C VAL A 52 -11.90 2.03 7.78
N LEU A 53 -12.16 2.92 6.82
CA LEU A 53 -13.35 2.84 5.99
C LEU A 53 -13.35 1.63 5.06
N LEU A 54 -12.17 1.26 4.55
CA LEU A 54 -12.03 0.11 3.66
C LEU A 54 -11.84 -1.23 4.39
N ALA A 55 -11.46 -1.23 5.67
CA ALA A 55 -11.21 -2.43 6.46
C ALA A 55 -12.27 -3.54 6.31
N PRO A 56 -13.60 -3.29 6.36
CA PRO A 56 -14.60 -4.35 6.22
C PRO A 56 -14.70 -4.93 4.80
N PHE A 57 -14.25 -4.20 3.78
CA PHE A 57 -14.39 -4.61 2.37
C PHE A 57 -13.14 -5.29 1.82
N VAL A 58 -11.96 -4.86 2.27
CA VAL A 58 -10.68 -5.31 1.68
C VAL A 58 -10.39 -6.78 1.90
N GLY A 59 -10.87 -7.37 2.99
CA GLY A 59 -10.78 -8.82 3.23
C GLY A 59 -11.55 -9.63 2.20
N ALA A 60 -12.85 -9.33 2.05
CA ALA A 60 -13.71 -9.98 1.06
C ALA A 60 -13.21 -9.77 -0.38
N PHE A 61 -12.72 -8.56 -0.70
CA PHE A 61 -12.10 -8.26 -1.99
C PHE A 61 -10.84 -9.11 -2.24
N ALA A 62 -9.98 -9.23 -1.22
CA ALA A 62 -8.77 -10.03 -1.35
C ALA A 62 -9.10 -11.53 -1.49
N ASP A 63 -10.16 -12.04 -0.87
CA ASP A 63 -10.54 -13.46 -0.92
C ASP A 63 -11.28 -13.84 -2.20
N ALA A 64 -11.97 -12.88 -2.85
CA ALA A 64 -12.72 -13.13 -4.08
C ALA A 64 -11.84 -13.28 -5.33
N ILE A 65 -10.56 -12.87 -5.28
CA ILE A 65 -9.68 -12.79 -6.45
C ILE A 65 -8.29 -13.36 -6.08
N LEU A 66 -7.59 -13.95 -7.06
CA LEU A 66 -6.19 -14.38 -6.90
C LEU A 66 -5.33 -13.24 -6.32
N LYS A 67 -4.57 -13.53 -5.27
CA LYS A 67 -3.88 -12.49 -4.47
C LYS A 67 -2.89 -11.68 -5.29
N TRP A 68 -2.24 -12.28 -6.29
CA TRP A 68 -1.33 -11.55 -7.19
C TRP A 68 -2.04 -10.46 -8.01
N LYS A 69 -3.31 -10.68 -8.40
CA LYS A 69 -4.12 -9.66 -9.10
C LYS A 69 -4.50 -8.54 -8.16
N VAL A 70 -4.86 -8.88 -6.92
CA VAL A 70 -5.17 -7.90 -5.87
C VAL A 70 -3.96 -7.00 -5.61
N MET A 71 -2.76 -7.58 -5.45
CA MET A 71 -1.52 -6.83 -5.29
C MET A 71 -1.23 -5.91 -6.49
N PHE A 72 -1.49 -6.36 -7.72
CA PHE A 72 -1.30 -5.55 -8.92
C PHE A 72 -2.28 -4.37 -9.00
N ILE A 73 -3.59 -4.64 -8.81
CA ILE A 73 -4.65 -3.61 -8.86
C ILE A 73 -4.41 -2.54 -7.80
N THR A 74 -4.06 -2.95 -6.59
CA THR A 74 -3.84 -2.03 -5.47
C THR A 74 -2.59 -1.18 -5.65
N ASN A 75 -1.52 -1.73 -6.26
CA ASN A 75 -0.38 -0.93 -6.69
C ASN A 75 -0.72 0.05 -7.81
N LEU A 76 -1.62 -0.29 -8.75
CA LEU A 76 -2.12 0.68 -9.73
C LEU A 76 -2.89 1.83 -9.08
N VAL A 77 -3.67 1.57 -8.03
CA VAL A 77 -4.34 2.64 -7.26
C VAL A 77 -3.31 3.57 -6.60
N LYS A 78 -2.22 3.03 -6.06
CA LYS A 78 -1.11 3.85 -5.52
C LYS A 78 -0.45 4.69 -6.60
N VAL A 79 -0.22 4.13 -7.79
CA VAL A 79 0.29 4.88 -8.95
C VAL A 79 -0.68 5.99 -9.37
N ALA A 80 -1.99 5.74 -9.33
CA ALA A 80 -2.99 6.79 -9.58
C ALA A 80 -2.86 7.93 -8.55
N GLY A 81 -2.67 7.60 -7.27
CA GLY A 81 -2.38 8.59 -6.22
C GLY A 81 -1.11 9.41 -6.48
N LEU A 82 -0.03 8.76 -6.92
CA LEU A 82 1.19 9.44 -7.36
C LEU A 82 0.92 10.39 -8.54
N VAL A 83 0.19 9.93 -9.55
CA VAL A 83 -0.16 10.74 -10.73
C VAL A 83 -0.97 11.96 -10.31
N LEU A 84 -1.91 11.83 -9.37
CA LEU A 84 -2.65 12.97 -8.83
C LEU A 84 -1.71 14.01 -8.18
N MET A 85 -0.69 13.57 -7.43
CA MET A 85 0.31 14.50 -6.88
C MET A 85 1.07 15.25 -7.98
N LEU A 86 1.37 14.59 -9.11
CA LEU A 86 2.06 15.21 -10.24
C LEU A 86 1.18 16.26 -10.95
N PHE A 87 -0.14 16.05 -11.01
CA PHE A 87 -1.10 17.00 -11.60
C PHE A 87 -1.56 18.10 -10.61
N SER A 88 -0.76 18.39 -9.59
CA SER A 88 -1.02 19.46 -8.60
C SER A 88 -2.32 19.29 -7.80
N VAL A 89 -2.85 18.07 -7.70
CA VAL A 89 -3.95 17.78 -6.76
C VAL A 89 -3.40 17.89 -5.34
N HIS A 90 -4.23 18.42 -4.43
CA HIS A 90 -3.83 18.64 -3.04
C HIS A 90 -3.23 17.37 -2.41
N PRO A 91 -2.02 17.42 -1.80
CA PRO A 91 -1.31 16.24 -1.31
C PRO A 91 -2.13 15.36 -0.36
N LEU A 92 -2.97 15.96 0.48
CA LEU A 92 -3.89 15.23 1.38
C LEU A 92 -4.86 14.30 0.63
N LEU A 93 -5.46 14.77 -0.46
CA LEU A 93 -6.41 13.97 -1.25
C LEU A 93 -5.69 12.90 -2.06
N ALA A 94 -4.59 13.28 -2.72
CA ALA A 94 -3.79 12.34 -3.49
C ALA A 94 -3.23 11.22 -2.61
N TYR A 95 -2.75 11.56 -1.40
CA TYR A 95 -2.26 10.59 -0.42
C TYR A 95 -3.38 9.75 0.20
N GLY A 96 -4.60 10.29 0.32
CA GLY A 96 -5.80 9.51 0.64
C GLY A 96 -6.02 8.38 -0.37
N VAL A 97 -5.92 8.67 -1.68
CA VAL A 97 -6.02 7.64 -2.74
C VAL A 97 -4.93 6.58 -2.62
N VAL A 98 -3.68 6.98 -2.32
CA VAL A 98 -2.59 6.03 -2.02
C VAL A 98 -2.95 5.15 -0.82
N GLY A 99 -3.54 5.74 0.22
CA GLY A 99 -4.04 5.02 1.40
C GLY A 99 -5.11 3.97 1.06
N LEU A 100 -6.00 4.24 0.11
CA LEU A 100 -6.99 3.26 -0.37
C LEU A 100 -6.30 2.04 -0.98
N GLY A 101 -5.31 2.26 -1.85
CA GLY A 101 -4.50 1.19 -2.44
C GLY A 101 -3.73 0.40 -1.39
N ALA A 102 -3.09 1.09 -0.44
CA ALA A 102 -2.35 0.43 0.64
C ALA A 102 -3.24 -0.40 1.57
N ALA A 103 -4.44 0.08 1.90
CA ALA A 103 -5.39 -0.66 2.72
C ALA A 103 -5.82 -1.98 2.08
N ALA A 104 -6.14 -1.94 0.78
CA ALA A 104 -6.51 -3.13 0.01
C ALA A 104 -5.31 -4.07 -0.25
N TYR A 105 -4.09 -3.55 -0.28
CA TYR A 105 -2.87 -4.35 -0.45
C TYR A 105 -2.56 -5.22 0.78
N SER A 106 -2.83 -4.72 1.99
CA SER A 106 -2.50 -5.38 3.27
C SER A 106 -3.01 -6.84 3.37
N PRO A 107 -4.31 -7.17 3.17
CA PRO A 107 -4.77 -8.55 3.24
C PRO A 107 -4.18 -9.45 2.14
N ALA A 108 -3.87 -8.89 0.97
CA ALA A 108 -3.26 -9.65 -0.11
C ALA A 108 -1.78 -9.99 0.15
N LYS A 109 -1.04 -9.07 0.80
CA LYS A 109 0.37 -9.23 1.18
C LYS A 109 0.61 -10.49 2.01
N TYR A 110 -0.25 -10.75 2.99
CA TYR A 110 -0.16 -11.93 3.85
C TYR A 110 -0.83 -13.16 3.21
N GLY A 111 -1.93 -12.96 2.49
CA GLY A 111 -2.65 -14.05 1.81
C GLY A 111 -1.85 -14.72 0.70
N ILE A 112 -0.95 -14.02 0.00
CA ILE A 112 -0.13 -14.62 -1.06
C ILE A 112 0.80 -15.73 -0.52
N LEU A 113 1.21 -15.67 0.76
CA LEU A 113 2.10 -16.68 1.34
C LEU A 113 1.42 -18.04 1.45
N THR A 114 0.12 -18.06 1.75
CA THR A 114 -0.66 -19.30 1.87
C THR A 114 -0.90 -19.96 0.51
N GLU A 115 -0.88 -19.19 -0.58
CA GLU A 115 -0.96 -19.72 -1.96
C GLU A 115 0.37 -20.29 -2.46
N LEU A 116 1.50 -19.79 -1.98
CA LEU A 116 2.84 -20.13 -2.51
C LEU A 116 3.55 -21.24 -1.75
N LEU A 117 3.29 -21.34 -0.45
CA LEU A 117 4.06 -22.17 0.47
C LEU A 117 3.17 -23.15 1.23
N PRO A 118 3.68 -24.35 1.52
CA PRO A 118 2.96 -25.30 2.36
C PRO A 118 2.90 -24.80 3.82
N PRO A 119 1.91 -25.24 4.62
CA PRO A 119 1.66 -24.74 5.97
C PRO A 119 2.89 -24.72 6.89
N GLN A 120 3.78 -25.71 6.76
CA GLN A 120 4.98 -25.86 7.58
C GLN A 120 6.01 -24.73 7.37
N GLN A 121 5.94 -24.02 6.24
CA GLN A 121 6.88 -22.93 5.90
C GLN A 121 6.30 -21.54 6.15
N LEU A 122 5.02 -21.43 6.53
CA LEU A 122 4.33 -20.13 6.66
C LEU A 122 4.90 -19.28 7.78
N VAL A 123 5.26 -19.86 8.93
CA VAL A 123 5.83 -19.12 10.06
C VAL A 123 7.17 -18.49 9.66
N ALA A 124 8.05 -19.29 9.04
CA ALA A 124 9.34 -18.80 8.56
C ALA A 124 9.15 -17.73 7.49
N ALA A 125 8.24 -17.94 6.53
CA ALA A 125 7.94 -17.00 5.46
C ALA A 125 7.39 -15.66 5.96
N ASN A 126 6.51 -15.69 6.96
CA ASN A 126 5.96 -14.49 7.57
C ASN A 126 7.04 -13.67 8.29
N GLY A 127 8.10 -14.31 8.80
CA GLY A 127 9.25 -13.62 9.38
C GLY A 127 10.12 -12.83 8.39
N TRP A 128 9.97 -13.04 7.08
CA TRP A 128 10.67 -12.27 6.05
C TRP A 128 9.89 -11.02 5.58
N ILE A 129 8.59 -10.96 5.85
CA ILE A 129 7.62 -9.97 5.34
C ILE A 129 7.53 -8.74 6.22
#